data_AF-A0A6G3WQB9-F1
#
_entry.id   AF-A0A6G3WQB9-F1
#
_cell.length_a   1.000
_cell.length_b   1.000
_cell.length_c   1.000
_cell.angle_alpha   90.00
_cell.angle_beta   90.00
_cell.angle_gamma   90.00
#
_symmetry.space_group_name_H-M   'P 1'
#
loop_
_entity.id
_entity.type
_entity.pdbx_description
1 polymer ?
#
loop_
_entity_poly.entity_id
_entity_poly.type
_entity_poly.pdbx_seq_one_letter_code
_entity_poly.pdbx_strand_id
1 'polypeptide(L)'
;APTRPGETGAHSPLYLLERRVEQTVPAGRAALGMLGDVSAETRRIRRAGLPTAAGLLTALCASAARRDRDLFGRLLPADTDDFATYWLAAARYTAAVAESLCSAAWQPTQEGAR
;
A
#
# COMPACT_ATOMS: atom_id res chain seq x y z
N ALA A 1 -8.29 -18.41 27.44
CA ALA A 1 -7.05 -17.65 27.67
C ALA A 1 -7.40 -16.17 27.68
N PRO A 2 -6.82 -15.33 28.57
CA PRO A 2 -7.09 -13.89 28.56
C PRO A 2 -6.46 -13.27 27.31
N THR A 3 -7.24 -12.42 26.63
CA THR A 3 -6.86 -11.72 25.40
C THR A 3 -5.73 -10.74 25.72
N ARG A 4 -4.56 -10.92 25.09
CA ARG A 4 -3.42 -10.02 25.29
C ARG A 4 -3.75 -8.66 24.66
N PRO A 5 -3.52 -7.52 25.34
CA PRO A 5 -3.72 -6.20 24.72
C PRO A 5 -2.83 -6.08 23.48
N GLY A 6 -3.48 -6.05 22.31
CA GLY A 6 -2.88 -6.19 20.98
C GLY A 6 -3.59 -7.22 20.08
N GLU A 7 -4.30 -8.19 20.65
CA GLU A 7 -4.94 -9.29 19.90
C GLU A 7 -6.24 -8.87 19.17
N THR A 8 -6.83 -7.74 19.54
CA THR A 8 -7.90 -7.07 18.77
C THR A 8 -7.44 -5.69 18.30
N GLY A 9 -6.15 -5.57 17.96
CA GLY A 9 -5.57 -4.32 17.48
C GLY A 9 -6.26 -3.91 16.18
N ALA A 10 -6.91 -2.76 16.18
CA ALA A 10 -7.25 -2.08 14.93
C ALA A 10 -5.96 -2.03 14.09
N HIS A 11 -5.92 -2.81 13.01
CA HIS A 11 -4.74 -2.84 12.16
C HIS A 11 -4.44 -1.41 11.72
N SER A 12 -3.14 -1.05 11.69
CA SER A 12 -2.69 0.21 11.14
C SER A 12 -3.44 0.47 9.82
N PRO A 13 -3.98 1.66 9.58
CA PRO A 13 -4.67 1.95 8.33
C PRO A 13 -3.77 1.77 7.10
N LEU A 14 -2.45 1.67 7.29
CA LEU A 14 -1.46 1.33 6.26
C LEU A 14 -1.20 -0.15 6.03
N TYR A 15 -1.63 -1.03 6.96
CA TYR A 15 -1.32 -2.47 6.91
C TYR A 15 -1.68 -3.11 5.57
N LEU A 16 -2.77 -2.65 4.94
CA LEU A 16 -3.19 -3.15 3.63
C LEU A 16 -2.16 -2.83 2.53
N LEU A 17 -1.58 -1.63 2.54
CA LEU A 17 -0.54 -1.24 1.57
C LEU A 17 0.77 -1.98 1.87
N GLU A 18 1.20 -2.02 3.13
CA GLU A 18 2.41 -2.74 3.59
C GLU A 18 2.36 -4.20 3.16
N ARG A 19 1.25 -4.88 3.44
CA ARG A 19 1.03 -6.27 3.05
C ARG A 19 1.17 -6.47 1.54
N ARG A 20 0.72 -5.54 0.69
CA ARG A 20 0.85 -5.68 -0.77
C ARG A 20 2.29 -5.47 -1.25
N VAL A 21 3.01 -4.52 -0.64
CA VAL A 21 4.42 -4.30 -0.91
C VAL A 21 5.23 -5.56 -0.58
N GLU A 22 5.01 -6.13 0.61
CA GLU A 22 5.69 -7.35 1.06
C GLU A 22 5.35 -8.56 0.21
N GLN A 23 4.06 -8.76 -0.12
CA GLN A 23 3.61 -9.87 -0.97
C GLN A 23 4.25 -9.88 -2.36
N THR A 24 4.66 -8.72 -2.87
CA THR A 24 5.31 -8.61 -4.18
C THR A 24 6.62 -9.38 -4.23
N VAL A 25 7.36 -9.48 -3.13
CA VAL A 25 8.69 -10.11 -3.09
C VAL A 25 8.62 -11.62 -3.37
N PRO A 26 7.80 -12.42 -2.65
CA PRO A 26 7.68 -13.85 -2.93
C PRO A 26 6.71 -14.17 -4.10
N ALA A 27 5.64 -13.39 -4.28
CA ALA A 27 4.58 -13.73 -5.23
C ALA A 27 4.74 -13.06 -6.60
N GLY A 28 5.61 -12.05 -6.69
CA GLY A 28 5.85 -11.28 -7.90
C GLY A 28 4.67 -10.40 -8.32
N ARG A 29 4.86 -9.69 -9.44
CA ARG A 29 3.85 -8.79 -10.04
C ARG A 29 2.55 -9.51 -10.41
N ALA A 30 2.65 -10.71 -10.99
CA ALA A 30 1.49 -11.42 -11.53
C ALA A 30 0.43 -11.71 -10.45
N ALA A 31 0.86 -12.03 -9.23
CA ALA A 31 -0.04 -12.26 -8.10
C ALA A 31 -0.87 -11.02 -7.75
N LEU A 32 -0.26 -9.83 -7.79
CA LEU A 32 -0.99 -8.58 -7.53
C LEU A 32 -1.97 -8.23 -8.65
N GLY A 33 -1.63 -8.54 -9.90
CA GLY A 33 -2.52 -8.34 -11.04
C GLY A 33 -3.80 -9.18 -10.99
N MET A 34 -3.81 -10.26 -10.20
CA MET A 34 -4.97 -11.14 -10.01
C MET A 34 -5.88 -10.75 -8.83
N LEU A 35 -5.53 -9.72 -8.05
CA LEU A 35 -6.30 -9.32 -6.86
C LEU A 35 -7.69 -8.76 -7.18
N GLY A 36 -7.95 -8.36 -8.43
CA GLY A 36 -9.23 -7.79 -8.83
C GLY A 36 -9.46 -6.38 -8.25
N ASP A 37 -10.71 -6.08 -7.89
CA ASP A 37 -11.10 -4.77 -7.40
C ASP A 37 -10.58 -4.50 -5.97
N VAL A 38 -9.75 -3.47 -5.81
CA VAL A 38 -9.20 -2.99 -4.52
C VAL A 38 -9.89 -1.72 -4.00
N SER A 39 -11.06 -1.38 -4.55
CA SER A 39 -11.79 -0.16 -4.20
C SER A 39 -12.25 -0.14 -2.75
N ALA A 40 -12.56 -1.29 -2.15
CA ALA A 40 -12.98 -1.37 -0.76
C ALA A 40 -11.82 -1.02 0.19
N GLU A 41 -10.64 -1.57 -0.05
CA GLU A 41 -9.40 -1.30 0.66
C GLU A 41 -9.02 0.18 0.50
N THR A 42 -9.04 0.68 -0.73
CA THR A 42 -8.74 2.08 -1.05
C THR A 42 -9.67 3.04 -0.32
N ARG A 43 -10.98 2.75 -0.25
CA ARG A 43 -11.94 3.55 0.53
C ARG A 43 -11.66 3.53 2.03
N ARG A 44 -11.27 2.38 2.59
CA ARG A 44 -10.90 2.28 4.01
C ARG A 44 -9.69 3.14 4.33
N ILE A 45 -8.65 3.07 3.50
CA ILE A 45 -7.43 3.88 3.65
C ILE A 45 -7.75 5.39 3.56
N ARG A 46 -8.60 5.80 2.61
CA ARG A 46 -9.04 7.22 2.50
C ARG A 46 -9.81 7.69 3.74
N ARG A 47 -10.70 6.86 4.27
CA ARG A 47 -11.47 7.18 5.50
C ARG A 47 -10.57 7.32 6.73
N ALA A 48 -9.40 6.67 6.72
CA ALA A 48 -8.38 6.83 7.74
C ALA A 48 -7.47 8.06 7.53
N GLY A 49 -7.77 8.94 6.56
CA GLY A 49 -7.01 10.18 6.32
C GLY A 49 -5.75 10.00 5.48
N LEU A 50 -5.59 8.89 4.76
CA LEU A 50 -4.37 8.56 4.01
C LEU A 50 -4.60 8.48 2.49
N PRO A 51 -5.00 9.59 1.82
CA PRO A 51 -5.35 9.56 0.39
C PRO A 51 -4.17 9.18 -0.51
N THR A 52 -2.93 9.56 -0.16
CA THR A 52 -1.72 9.18 -0.91
C THR A 52 -1.49 7.67 -0.90
N ALA A 53 -1.64 7.04 0.26
CA ALA A 53 -1.53 5.59 0.41
C ALA A 53 -2.57 4.85 -0.43
N ALA A 54 -3.80 5.37 -0.44
CA ALA A 54 -4.89 4.83 -1.25
C ALA A 54 -4.61 4.95 -2.76
N GLY A 55 -4.04 6.08 -3.20
CA GLY A 55 -3.59 6.27 -4.58
C GLY A 55 -2.48 5.30 -4.98
N LEU A 56 -1.49 5.11 -4.11
CA LEU A 56 -0.38 4.17 -4.32
C LEU A 56 -0.88 2.72 -4.42
N LEU A 57 -1.82 2.31 -3.56
CA LEU A 57 -2.43 0.97 -3.65
C LEU A 57 -3.14 0.76 -4.99
N THR A 58 -3.91 1.75 -5.43
CA THR A 58 -4.63 1.70 -6.71
C THR A 58 -3.66 1.60 -7.88
N ALA A 59 -2.63 2.45 -7.91
CA ALA A 59 -1.64 2.48 -8.98
C ALA A 59 -0.76 1.23 -9.03
N LEU A 60 -0.38 0.69 -7.87
CA LEU A 60 0.36 -0.57 -7.76
C LEU A 60 -0.46 -1.74 -8.34
N CYS A 61 -1.73 -1.89 -7.95
CA CYS A 61 -2.58 -2.96 -8.48
C CYS A 61 -2.90 -2.76 -9.98
N ALA A 62 -3.14 -1.53 -10.42
CA ALA A 62 -3.39 -1.22 -11.83
C ALA A 62 -2.17 -1.51 -12.71
N SER A 63 -0.96 -1.09 -12.29
CA SER A 63 0.28 -1.39 -13.01
C SER A 63 0.60 -2.88 -13.01
N ALA A 64 0.26 -3.60 -11.93
CA ALA A 64 0.39 -5.06 -11.89
C ALA A 64 -0.51 -5.77 -12.91
N ALA A 65 -1.76 -5.31 -13.04
CA ALA A 65 -2.76 -5.87 -13.95
C ALA A 65 -2.59 -5.43 -15.41
N ARG A 66 -1.90 -4.31 -15.67
CA ARG A 66 -1.69 -3.78 -17.02
C ARG A 66 -0.92 -4.77 -17.87
N ARG A 67 -1.49 -5.12 -19.03
CA ARG A 67 -0.89 -6.00 -20.02
C ARG A 67 -1.35 -5.52 -21.40
N ASP A 68 -0.44 -4.91 -22.14
CA ASP A 68 -0.78 -4.41 -23.47
C ASP A 68 -0.92 -5.56 -24.46
N ARG A 69 -1.72 -5.31 -25.49
CA ARG A 69 -1.97 -6.25 -26.57
C ARG A 69 -1.57 -5.61 -27.88
N ASP A 70 -0.93 -6.38 -28.75
CA ASP A 70 -0.71 -5.95 -30.13
C ASP A 70 -2.03 -5.88 -30.91
N LEU A 71 -1.97 -5.38 -32.15
CA LEU A 71 -3.14 -5.29 -33.05
C LEU A 71 -3.80 -6.65 -33.33
N PHE A 72 -3.09 -7.75 -33.05
CA PHE A 72 -3.58 -9.12 -33.21
C PHE A 72 -4.09 -9.72 -31.88
N GLY A 73 -4.14 -8.93 -30.80
CA GLY A 73 -4.63 -9.35 -29.49
C GLY A 73 -3.62 -10.13 -28.63
N ARG A 74 -2.40 -10.35 -29.12
CA ARG A 74 -1.33 -11.05 -28.39
C ARG A 74 -0.76 -10.15 -27.30
N LEU A 75 -0.45 -10.73 -26.14
CA LEU A 75 0.13 -9.98 -25.03
C LEU A 75 1.55 -9.51 -25.38
N LEU A 76 1.81 -8.23 -25.20
CA LEU A 76 3.15 -7.67 -25.25
C LEU A 76 3.94 -8.04 -23.98
N PRO A 77 5.28 -8.00 -24.04
CA PRO A 77 6.12 -8.02 -22.85
C PRO A 77 5.59 -6.98 -21.86
N ALA A 78 5.52 -7.36 -20.60
CA ALA A 78 4.95 -6.47 -19.60
C ALA A 78 5.94 -5.33 -19.35
N ASP A 79 5.51 -4.08 -19.51
CA ASP A 79 6.30 -2.93 -19.06
C ASP A 79 6.45 -3.03 -17.54
N THR A 80 7.68 -3.27 -17.08
CA THR A 80 8.00 -3.49 -15.66
C THR A 80 8.33 -2.21 -14.91
N ASP A 81 8.63 -1.13 -15.62
CA ASP A 81 9.21 0.08 -15.02
C ASP A 81 8.14 0.85 -14.23
N ASP A 82 6.94 0.95 -14.79
CA ASP A 82 5.78 1.51 -14.10
C ASP A 82 5.48 0.75 -12.80
N PHE A 83 5.45 -0.58 -12.87
CA PHE A 83 5.19 -1.42 -11.69
C PHE A 83 6.28 -1.26 -10.63
N ALA A 84 7.55 -1.29 -11.04
CA ALA A 84 8.69 -1.11 -10.15
C ALA A 84 8.65 0.27 -9.46
N THR A 85 8.29 1.31 -10.21
CA THR A 85 8.14 2.68 -9.70
C THR A 85 7.06 2.76 -8.63
N TYR A 86 5.86 2.22 -8.91
CA TYR A 86 4.78 2.25 -7.92
C TYR A 86 5.05 1.36 -6.70
N TRP A 87 5.72 0.22 -6.89
CA TRP A 87 6.13 -0.63 -5.78
C TRP A 87 7.15 0.08 -4.87
N LEU A 88 8.18 0.70 -5.45
CA LEU A 88 9.19 1.44 -4.69
C LEU A 88 8.59 2.67 -4.00
N ALA A 89 7.71 3.42 -4.69
CA ALA A 89 7.01 4.55 -4.10
C ALA A 89 6.13 4.14 -2.91
N ALA A 90 5.40 3.02 -3.03
CA ALA A 90 4.63 2.45 -1.94
C ALA A 90 5.50 2.06 -0.75
N ALA A 91 6.60 1.34 -0.98
CA ALA A 91 7.53 0.93 0.07
C ALA A 91 8.19 2.13 0.78
N ARG A 92 8.59 3.16 0.02
CA ARG A 92 9.19 4.37 0.60
C ARG A 92 8.18 5.16 1.41
N TYR A 93 6.94 5.26 0.92
CA TYR A 93 5.86 5.96 1.61
C TYR A 93 5.52 5.29 2.94
N THR A 94 5.37 3.97 2.99
CA THR A 94 5.07 3.25 4.25
C THR A 94 6.18 3.43 5.27
N ALA A 95 7.46 3.35 4.84
CA ALA A 95 8.59 3.65 5.71
C ALA A 95 8.57 5.09 6.25
N ALA A 96 8.31 6.09 5.39
CA ALA A 96 8.25 7.49 5.78
C ALA A 96 7.13 7.77 6.80
N VAL A 97 5.96 7.15 6.62
CA VAL A 97 4.86 7.30 7.57
C VAL A 97 5.18 6.63 8.90
N ALA A 98 5.78 5.43 8.90
CA ALA A 98 6.20 4.77 10.12
C ALA A 98 7.23 5.61 10.91
N GLU A 99 8.24 6.17 10.23
CA GLU A 99 9.21 7.10 10.80
C GLU A 99 8.54 8.34 11.40
N SER A 100 7.61 8.94 10.65
CA SER A 100 6.88 10.16 11.08
C SER A 100 5.99 9.90 12.30
N LEU A 101 5.24 8.79 12.29
CA LEU A 101 4.36 8.40 13.40
C LEU A 101 5.18 8.05 14.65
N CYS A 102 6.30 7.34 14.48
CA CYS A 102 7.22 7.06 15.57
C CYS A 102 7.76 8.36 16.16
N SER A 103 8.27 9.27 15.32
CA SER A 103 8.77 10.58 15.78
C SER A 103 7.70 11.39 16.53
N ALA A 104 6.46 11.44 16.01
CA ALA A 104 5.36 12.13 16.64
C ALA A 104 4.97 11.54 18.01
N ALA A 105 5.05 10.22 18.17
CA ALA A 105 4.74 9.56 19.44
C ALA A 105 5.75 9.89 20.55
N TRP A 106 7.00 10.21 20.18
CA TRP A 106 8.06 10.57 21.12
C TRP A 106 8.17 12.07 21.40
N GLN A 107 7.52 12.92 20.59
CA GLN A 107 7.48 14.35 20.86
C GLN A 107 6.40 14.62 21.92
N PRO A 108 6.75 15.23 23.07
CA PRO A 108 5.73 15.67 24.02
C PRO A 108 4.80 16.64 23.29
N THR A 109 3.49 16.38 23.33
CA THR A 109 2.51 17.34 22.85
C THR A 109 2.85 18.69 23.48
N GLN A 110 3.15 19.69 22.66
CA GLN A 110 3.39 21.06 23.10
C GLN A 110 2.04 21.67 23.53
N GLU A 111 1.42 21.07 24.53
CA GLU A 111 0.20 21.51 25.19
C GLU A 111 0.63 22.40 26.36
N GLY A 112 1.08 23.61 26.04
CA GLY A 112 1.56 24.54 27.07
C GLY A 112 2.22 25.83 26.57
N ALA A 113 1.93 26.28 25.34
CA ALA A 113 2.43 27.56 24.84
C ALA A 113 1.36 28.34 24.06
N ARG A 114 0.21 28.62 24.71
CA ARG A 114 -0.62 29.81 24.46
C ARG A 114 -1.34 30.20 25.74
#